data_AF-A0A920T6A9-F1
#
_entry.id   AF-A0A920T6A9-F1
#
_cell.length_a   1.000
_cell.length_b   1.000
_cell.length_c   1.000
_cell.angle_alpha   90.00
_cell.angle_beta   90.00
_cell.angle_gamma   90.00
#
_symmetry.space_group_name_H-M   'P 1'
#
loop_
_entity.id
_entity.type
_entity.pdbx_description
1 polymer ?
#
loop_
_entity_poly.entity_id
_entity_poly.type
_entity_poly.pdbx_seq_one_letter_code
_entity_poly.pdbx_strand_id
1 'polypeptide(L)' 'MIKAIIFDLDNTLLDFVKMKQFAVKAAITAMIEAGLDVDEEKAYKDIFDLYVEKGGENQQVFDDYLNQTVGKVRIKF' A
#
# COMPACT_ATOMS: atom_id res chain seq x y z
N MET A 1 -22.13 -27.23 25.54
CA MET A 1 -20.66 -27.14 25.63
C MET A 1 -20.15 -26.72 24.25
N ILE A 2 -19.44 -25.61 24.13
CA ILE A 2 -18.86 -25.20 22.84
C ILE A 2 -17.72 -26.17 22.50
N LYS A 3 -17.64 -26.61 21.25
CA LYS A 3 -16.63 -27.59 20.79
C LYS A 3 -15.47 -26.97 20.03
N ALA A 4 -15.70 -25.84 19.36
CA ALA A 4 -14.68 -25.05 18.68
C ALA A 4 -15.19 -23.62 18.45
N ILE A 5 -14.24 -22.69 18.30
CA ILE A 5 -14.47 -21.35 17.78
C ILE A 5 -13.42 -21.14 16.67
N ILE A 6 -13.88 -20.69 15.52
CA ILE A 6 -13.03 -20.43 14.35
C ILE A 6 -13.01 -18.92 14.15
N PHE A 7 -11.81 -18.37 13.98
CA PHE A 7 -11.60 -16.96 13.71
C PHE A 7 -10.94 -16.81 12.35
N ASP A 8 -11.35 -15.76 11.65
CA ASP A 8 -10.54 -15.19 10.58
C ASP A 8 -9.37 -14.41 11.19
N LEU A 9 -8.33 -14.18 10.40
CA LEU A 9 -7.18 -13.39 10.82
C LEU A 9 -7.41 -11.91 10.54
N ASP A 10 -7.73 -11.59 9.28
CA ASP A 10 -7.74 -10.22 8.79
C ASP A 10 -8.99 -9.47 9.27
N ASN A 11 -8.74 -8.36 9.96
CA ASN A 11 -9.76 -7.51 10.59
C ASN A 11 -10.66 -8.25 11.59
N THR A 12 -10.24 -9.43 12.06
CA THR A 12 -10.89 -10.18 13.15
C THR A 12 -9.94 -10.36 14.34
N LEU A 13 -8.73 -10.88 14.10
CA LEU A 13 -7.67 -10.96 15.12
C LEU A 13 -6.56 -9.92 14.90
N LEU A 14 -6.47 -9.38 13.68
CA LEU A 14 -5.43 -8.44 13.27
C LEU A 14 -6.06 -7.24 12.55
N ASP A 15 -5.66 -6.02 12.89
CA ASP A 15 -6.05 -4.81 12.14
C ASP A 15 -5.20 -4.67 10.87
N PHE A 16 -5.56 -5.46 9.86
CA PHE A 16 -4.85 -5.52 8.59
C PHE A 16 -4.94 -4.19 7.84
N VAL A 17 -6.08 -3.48 7.93
CA VAL A 17 -6.23 -2.16 7.30
C VAL A 17 -5.20 -1.19 7.85
N LYS A 18 -5.07 -1.09 9.16
CA LYS A 18 -4.09 -0.20 9.78
C LYS A 18 -2.64 -0.59 9.44
N MET A 19 -2.34 -1.88 9.39
CA MET A 19 -1.03 -2.35 8.93
C MET A 19 -0.73 -1.92 7.50
N LYS A 20 -1.70 -2.06 6.58
CA LYS A 20 -1.56 -1.60 5.20
C LYS A 20 -1.32 -0.10 5.12
N GLN A 21 -2.04 0.70 5.91
CA GLN A 21 -1.83 2.16 5.95
C GLN A 21 -0.40 2.53 6.36
N PHE A 22 0.14 1.89 7.41
CA PHE A 22 1.51 2.13 7.85
C PHE A 22 2.54 1.67 6.82
N ALA A 23 2.34 0.50 6.22
CA ALA A 23 3.24 -0.01 5.19
C ALA A 23 3.31 0.92 3.97
N VAL A 24 2.15 1.43 3.52
CA VAL A 24 2.08 2.39 2.41
C VAL A 24 2.79 3.71 2.77
N LYS A 25 2.54 4.28 3.96
CA LYS A 25 3.24 5.50 4.40
C LYS A 25 4.75 5.30 4.44
N ALA A 26 5.22 4.22 5.07
CA ALA A 26 6.65 3.91 5.14
C ALA A 26 7.29 3.73 3.75
N ALA A 27 6.57 3.10 2.81
CA ALA A 27 7.04 2.95 1.44
C ALA A 27 7.18 4.31 0.72
N ILE A 28 6.20 5.21 0.88
CA ILE A 28 6.26 6.56 0.32
C ILE A 28 7.44 7.35 0.91
N THR A 29 7.59 7.33 2.25
CA THR A 29 8.72 7.98 2.92
C THR A 29 10.05 7.48 2.35
N ALA A 30 10.22 6.16 2.19
CA ALA A 30 11.42 5.56 1.63
C ALA A 30 11.65 5.97 0.15
N MET A 31 10.59 6.10 -0.65
CA MET A 31 10.72 6.59 -2.03
C MET A 31 11.16 8.06 -2.07
N ILE A 32 10.62 8.90 -1.19
CA ILE A 32 11.02 10.32 -1.08
C ILE A 32 12.48 10.42 -0.65
N GLU A 33 12.91 9.65 0.35
CA GLU A 33 14.31 9.56 0.78
C GLU A 33 15.25 9.06 -0.34
N ALA A 34 14.74 8.21 -1.23
CA ALA A 34 15.46 7.74 -2.41
C ALA A 34 15.47 8.77 -3.57
N GLY A 35 14.82 9.93 -3.41
CA GLY A 35 14.84 11.04 -4.36
C GLY A 35 13.58 11.19 -5.22
N LEU A 36 12.46 10.55 -4.85
CA LEU A 36 11.17 10.80 -5.49
C LEU A 36 10.58 12.14 -4.98
N ASP A 37 10.44 13.12 -5.88
CA ASP A 37 9.89 14.45 -5.54
C ASP A 37 8.35 14.44 -5.57
N VAL A 38 7.73 14.04 -4.46
CA VAL A 38 6.26 13.99 -4.29
C VAL A 38 5.86 14.48 -2.90
N ASP A 39 4.62 14.99 -2.81
CA ASP A 39 3.97 15.24 -1.52
C ASP A 39 3.49 13.92 -0.91
N GLU A 40 3.89 13.65 0.34
CA GLU A 40 3.63 12.37 1.01
C GLU A 40 2.13 12.08 1.19
N GLU A 41 1.33 13.08 1.57
CA GLU A 41 -0.10 12.90 1.81
C GLU A 41 -0.87 12.73 0.50
N LYS A 42 -0.47 13.44 -0.56
CA LYS A 42 -1.00 13.23 -1.91
C LYS A 42 -0.64 11.83 -2.43
N ALA A 43 0.62 11.42 -2.30
CA ALA A 43 1.09 10.09 -2.72
C ALA A 43 0.32 8.97 -2.00
N TYR A 44 0.08 9.14 -0.71
CA TYR A 44 -0.71 8.21 0.10
C TYR A 44 -2.14 8.09 -0.44
N LYS A 45 -2.79 9.22 -0.72
CA LYS A 45 -4.13 9.22 -1.28
C LYS A 45 -4.17 8.56 -2.67
N ASP A 46 -3.25 8.93 -3.56
CA ASP A 46 -3.16 8.40 -4.92
C ASP A 46 -2.98 6.86 -4.91
N ILE A 47 -2.15 6.32 -4.00
CA ILE A 47 -1.95 4.87 -3.83
C ILE A 47 -3.21 4.17 -3.30
N PHE A 48 -3.94 4.79 -2.37
CA PHE A 48 -5.20 4.21 -1.90
C PHE A 48 -6.30 4.29 -2.95
N ASP A 49 -6.34 5.34 -3.77
CA ASP A 49 -7.24 5.45 -4.91
C ASP A 49 -6.93 4.34 -5.94
N LEU A 50 -5.65 4.01 -6.18
CA LEU A 50 -5.24 2.86 -6.99
C LEU A 50 -5.72 1.52 -6.41
N TYR A 51 -5.70 1.32 -5.10
CA TYR A 51 -6.26 0.14 -4.47
C TYR A 51 -7.79 0.06 -4.64
N VAL A 52 -8.49 1.20 -4.64
CA VAL A 52 -9.94 1.24 -4.90
C VAL A 52 -10.24 0.91 -6.37
N GLU A 53 -9.45 1.44 -7.29
CA GLU A 53 -9.65 1.26 -8.74
C GLU A 53 -9.30 -0.16 -9.21
N LYS A 54 -8.14 -0.67 -8.79
CA LYS A 54 -7.55 -1.92 -9.32
C LYS A 54 -7.73 -3.12 -8.40
N GLY A 55 -8.28 -2.91 -7.21
CA GLY A 55 -8.52 -3.93 -6.20
C GLY A 55 -7.53 -3.86 -5.03
N GLY A 56 -8.06 -4.07 -3.83
CA GLY A 56 -7.32 -3.93 -2.57
C GLY A 56 -6.14 -4.89 -2.38
N GLU A 57 -5.99 -5.89 -3.25
CA GLU A 57 -4.92 -6.89 -3.24
C GLU A 57 -3.89 -6.67 -4.36
N ASN A 58 -3.95 -5.53 -5.06
CA ASN A 58 -3.00 -5.19 -6.13
C ASN A 58 -1.54 -5.23 -5.63
N GLN A 59 -0.80 -6.24 -6.07
CA GLN A 59 0.60 -6.44 -5.71
C GLN A 59 1.55 -5.45 -6.40
N GLN A 60 1.10 -4.80 -7.49
CA GLN A 60 1.88 -3.87 -8.30
C GLN A 60 1.52 -2.39 -8.03
N VAL A 61 0.84 -2.09 -6.91
CA VAL A 61 0.31 -0.75 -6.65
C VAL A 61 1.40 0.35 -6.69
N PHE A 62 2.62 0.04 -6.25
CA PHE A 62 3.72 1.01 -6.26
C PHE A 62 4.29 1.20 -7.66
N ASP A 63 4.34 0.14 -8.48
CA ASP A 63 4.74 0.25 -9.88
C ASP A 63 3.72 1.07 -10.66
N ASP A 64 2.43 0.85 -10.39
CA ASP A 64 1.33 1.62 -10.95
C ASP A 64 1.42 3.10 -10.59
N TYR A 65 1.65 3.39 -9.31
CA TYR A 65 1.85 4.74 -8.81
C TYR A 65 3.05 5.42 -9.49
N LEU A 66 4.22 4.77 -9.49
CA LEU A 66 5.43 5.30 -10.13
C LEU A 66 5.24 5.51 -11.65
N ASN A 67 4.53 4.62 -12.34
CA ASN A 67 4.21 4.80 -13.75
C ASN A 67 3.31 6.03 -13.98
N GLN A 68 2.35 6.32 -13.09
CA GLN A 68 1.53 7.52 -13.17
C GLN A 68 2.30 8.80 -12.85
N THR A 69 3.23 8.75 -11.88
CA THR A 69 3.95 9.93 -11.41
C THR A 69 5.16 10.30 -12.26
N VAL A 70 6.05 9.33 -12.56
CA VAL A 70 7.33 9.57 -13.24
C VAL A 70 7.41 8.94 -14.64
N GLY A 71 6.35 8.24 -15.06
CA GLY A 71 6.23 7.68 -16.42
C GLY A 71 7.12 6.47 -16.71
N LYS A 72 8.08 6.13 -15.84
CA LYS A 72 8.95 4.94 -15.95
C LYS A 72 9.38 4.43 -14.57
N VAL A 73 9.11 3.16 -14.29
CA VAL A 73 9.77 2.42 -13.20
C VAL A 73 11.20 2.04 -13.64
N ARG A 74 12.23 2.49 -12.91
CA ARG A 74 13.61 2.00 -13.07
C ARG A 74 14.02 1.20 -11.85
N ILE A 75 14.04 -0.13 -11.98
CA ILE A 75 14.66 -1.01 -11.00
C ILE A 75 16.16 -1.03 -11.30
N LYS A 76 16.98 -0.46 -10.42
CA LYS A 76 18.43 -0.71 -10.42
C LYS A 76 18.65 -2.04 -9.70
N PHE A 77 19.04 -3.06 -10.45
CA PHE A 77 19.65 -4.27 -9.90
C PHE A 77 21.15 -4.05 -9.77
#